data_AF-A0A8X7YYD7-F1
#
_entry.id   AF-A0A8X7YYD7-F1
#
_cell.length_a   1.000
_cell.length_b   1.000
_cell.length_c   1.000
_cell.angle_alpha   90.00
_cell.angle_beta   90.00
_cell.angle_gamma   90.00
#
_symmetry.space_group_name_H-M   'P 1'
#
loop_
_entity.id
_entity.type
_entity.pdbx_description
1 polymer ?
#
loop_
_entity_poly.entity_id
_entity_poly.type
_entity_poly.pdbx_seq_one_letter_code
_entity_poly.pdbx_strand_id
1 'polypeptide(L)'
;MLAVFEKTVAKCPDALQSPHSAPTASVLKDGFLANHFGSLHPGSVTVNLGSSGLIAYSLDKQNPLLPRLFAVVDDIFCLFQGHIENVAVLKQQYGLNKTANEAIIVIEAYRTLRDRGPYPADQVVKDILGKFAFILYDSTSKATFVAVVSDPFCLDCSPPLSVVLVVFISDCFVSITSSLNRSNSTFLQDADGSVPFFWGTDSEGNLVLSDDVQIVQKGCGKSFAPFPKGCFFTTSRGLRSFEHPMNELKPVPRVDSSGQVCGSTFKVDAETKKESAGMPRVDSSYNWSSNY
;
A
#
# COMPACT_ATOMS: atom_id res chain seq x y z
N MET A 1 5.86 -11.40 0.17
CA MET A 1 4.44 -11.52 0.56
C MET A 1 3.58 -11.35 -0.69
N LEU A 2 2.42 -12.00 -0.75
CA LEU A 2 1.48 -11.94 -1.86
C LEU A 2 0.06 -11.86 -1.29
N ALA A 3 -0.78 -10.98 -1.85
CA ALA A 3 -2.21 -11.04 -1.67
C ALA A 3 -2.91 -10.89 -3.01
N VAL A 4 -3.98 -11.65 -3.20
CA VAL A 4 -4.86 -11.53 -4.36
C VAL A 4 -6.28 -11.42 -3.84
N PHE A 5 -6.96 -10.33 -4.18
CA PHE A 5 -8.34 -10.08 -3.78
C PHE A 5 -9.25 -10.10 -5.00
N GLU A 6 -10.41 -10.74 -4.85
CA GLU A 6 -11.44 -10.70 -5.89
C GLU A 6 -11.88 -9.24 -6.12
N LYS A 7 -12.22 -8.90 -7.36
CA LYS A 7 -12.71 -7.55 -7.72
C LYS A 7 -13.93 -7.08 -6.89
N THR A 8 -14.70 -8.02 -6.35
CA THR A 8 -15.86 -7.78 -5.47
C THR A 8 -15.42 -7.24 -4.10
N VAL A 9 -14.22 -7.61 -3.64
CA VAL A 9 -13.61 -7.22 -2.36
C VAL A 9 -12.78 -5.96 -2.52
N ALA A 10 -12.03 -5.81 -3.62
CA ALA A 10 -11.18 -4.66 -3.84
C ALA A 10 -11.15 -4.27 -5.32
N LYS A 11 -11.82 -3.17 -5.66
CA LYS A 11 -11.78 -2.63 -7.01
C LYS A 11 -10.43 -1.97 -7.27
N CYS A 12 -9.64 -2.57 -8.15
CA CYS A 12 -8.40 -1.97 -8.63
C CYS A 12 -8.71 -0.72 -9.50
N PRO A 13 -7.95 0.39 -9.39
CA PRO A 13 -8.16 1.55 -10.24
C PRO A 13 -8.03 1.21 -11.74
N ASP A 14 -9.00 1.67 -12.55
CA ASP A 14 -9.06 1.39 -13.99
C ASP A 14 -7.78 1.87 -14.72
N ALA A 15 -7.12 2.91 -14.20
CA ALA A 15 -5.87 3.43 -14.75
C ALA A 15 -4.67 2.47 -14.69
N LEU A 16 -4.73 1.40 -13.88
CA LEU A 16 -3.70 0.36 -13.87
C LEU A 16 -3.85 -0.65 -15.00
N GLN A 17 -5.04 -0.74 -15.62
CA GLN A 17 -5.27 -1.66 -16.72
C GLN A 17 -4.52 -1.19 -17.96
N SER A 18 -3.66 -2.06 -18.50
CA SER A 18 -3.00 -1.78 -19.77
C SER A 18 -3.97 -2.07 -20.93
N PRO A 19 -4.09 -1.19 -21.92
CA PRO A 19 -5.01 -1.37 -23.05
C PRO A 19 -4.62 -2.51 -23.99
N HIS A 20 -3.46 -3.15 -23.80
CA HIS A 20 -2.91 -4.21 -24.65
C HIS A 20 -2.55 -5.48 -23.86
N SER A 21 -3.19 -5.69 -22.71
CA SER A 21 -3.03 -6.93 -21.96
C SER A 21 -3.56 -8.09 -22.80
N ALA A 22 -2.69 -8.98 -23.29
CA ALA A 22 -3.14 -10.31 -23.66
C ALA A 22 -3.82 -10.93 -22.42
N PRO A 23 -4.95 -11.65 -22.56
CA PRO A 23 -5.63 -12.23 -21.41
C PRO A 23 -4.69 -13.24 -20.75
N THR A 24 -4.04 -12.84 -19.65
CA THR A 24 -3.44 -13.81 -18.72
C THR A 24 -4.59 -14.60 -18.10
N ALA A 25 -4.36 -15.88 -17.77
CA ALA A 25 -5.36 -16.63 -17.01
C ALA A 25 -5.65 -15.91 -15.68
N SER A 26 -6.88 -16.02 -15.19
CA SER A 26 -7.27 -15.50 -13.88
C SER A 26 -6.28 -15.93 -12.82
N VAL A 27 -5.81 -14.99 -12.01
CA VAL A 27 -4.82 -15.24 -10.97
C VAL A 27 -5.41 -16.12 -9.85
N LEU A 28 -6.72 -15.99 -9.62
CA LEU A 28 -7.45 -16.75 -8.61
C LEU A 28 -7.88 -18.13 -9.10
N LYS A 29 -8.15 -18.30 -10.41
CA LYS A 29 -8.49 -19.62 -10.95
C LYS A 29 -7.29 -20.56 -10.86
N ASP A 30 -7.55 -21.77 -10.40
CA ASP A 30 -6.58 -22.87 -10.27
C ASP A 30 -5.43 -22.63 -9.28
N GLY A 31 -5.45 -21.55 -8.50
CA GLY A 31 -4.40 -21.21 -7.54
C GLY A 31 -3.02 -21.00 -8.18
N PHE A 32 -2.98 -20.72 -9.49
CA PHE A 32 -1.76 -20.69 -10.29
C PHE A 32 -0.67 -19.78 -9.70
N LEU A 33 -1.04 -18.56 -9.32
CA LEU A 33 -0.06 -17.61 -8.80
C LEU A 33 0.42 -17.96 -7.39
N ALA A 34 -0.44 -18.56 -6.56
CA ALA A 34 -0.02 -19.07 -5.24
C ALA A 34 0.95 -20.25 -5.39
N ASN A 35 0.70 -21.16 -6.32
CA ASN A 35 1.61 -22.27 -6.63
C ASN A 35 2.95 -21.75 -7.18
N HIS A 36 2.90 -20.74 -8.06
CA HIS A 36 4.12 -20.09 -8.55
C HIS A 36 4.90 -19.38 -7.44
N PHE A 37 4.20 -18.66 -6.55
CA PHE A 37 4.78 -18.04 -5.38
C PHE A 37 5.51 -19.07 -4.50
N GLY A 38 4.88 -20.21 -4.21
CA GLY A 38 5.51 -21.27 -3.43
C GLY A 38 6.69 -21.96 -4.12
N SER A 39 6.70 -22.00 -5.46
CA SER A 39 7.85 -22.49 -6.22
C SER A 39 9.07 -21.56 -6.15
N LEU A 40 8.85 -20.25 -6.04
CA LEU A 40 9.91 -19.24 -5.97
C LEU A 40 10.42 -18.98 -4.55
N HIS A 41 9.55 -19.21 -3.56
CA HIS A 41 9.80 -18.92 -2.14
C HIS A 41 9.56 -20.18 -1.29
N PRO A 42 10.56 -21.07 -1.14
CA PRO A 42 10.44 -22.27 -0.33
C PRO A 42 9.94 -21.98 1.09
N GLY A 43 9.13 -22.89 1.64
CA GLY A 43 8.51 -22.70 2.95
C GLY A 43 7.40 -21.65 2.98
N SER A 44 6.86 -21.25 1.81
CA SER A 44 5.70 -20.39 1.76
C SER A 44 4.46 -21.03 2.38
N VAL A 45 3.66 -20.23 3.05
CA VAL A 45 2.32 -20.59 3.53
C VAL A 45 1.30 -19.80 2.73
N THR A 46 0.26 -20.48 2.24
CA THR A 46 -0.89 -19.86 1.55
C THR A 46 -2.14 -20.04 2.39
N VAL A 47 -2.87 -18.95 2.60
CA VAL A 47 -4.17 -18.90 3.26
C VAL A 47 -5.23 -18.58 2.21
N ASN A 48 -6.21 -19.47 2.09
CA ASN A 48 -7.36 -19.28 1.21
C ASN A 48 -8.46 -18.51 1.96
N LEU A 49 -8.96 -17.42 1.38
CA LEU A 49 -9.98 -16.55 1.97
C LEU A 49 -11.39 -16.84 1.42
N GLY A 50 -11.61 -18.02 0.84
CA GLY A 50 -12.84 -18.41 0.17
C GLY A 50 -13.03 -17.67 -1.16
N SER A 51 -14.22 -17.14 -1.41
CA SER A 51 -14.50 -16.34 -2.60
C SER A 51 -13.76 -15.00 -2.60
N SER A 52 -13.29 -14.53 -1.45
CA SER A 52 -12.67 -13.21 -1.31
C SER A 52 -11.25 -13.12 -1.86
N GLY A 53 -10.58 -14.26 -2.08
CA GLY A 53 -9.23 -14.33 -2.64
C GLY A 53 -8.28 -15.20 -1.82
N LEU A 54 -6.99 -14.85 -1.83
CA LEU A 54 -5.94 -15.56 -1.10
C LEU A 54 -4.83 -14.63 -0.61
N ILE A 55 -4.12 -15.08 0.40
CA ILE A 55 -2.90 -14.44 0.91
C ILE A 55 -1.81 -15.51 0.97
N ALA A 56 -0.59 -15.19 0.54
CA ALA A 56 0.57 -16.05 0.69
C ALA A 56 1.76 -15.29 1.29
N TYR A 57 2.52 -15.99 2.12
CA TYR A 57 3.62 -15.45 2.89
C TYR A 57 4.80 -16.43 2.86
N SER A 58 6.02 -15.92 2.93
CA SER A 58 7.22 -16.73 3.09
C SER A 58 8.26 -15.92 3.87
N LEU A 59 9.15 -16.62 4.57
CA LEU A 59 10.34 -16.07 5.20
C LEU A 59 11.58 -16.16 4.29
N ASP A 60 11.48 -16.84 3.13
CA ASP A 60 12.61 -17.01 2.19
C ASP A 60 13.13 -15.67 1.68
N LYS A 61 14.45 -15.43 1.73
CA LYS A 61 15.09 -14.15 1.32
C LYS A 61 14.54 -12.91 2.06
N GLN A 62 14.11 -13.07 3.31
CA GLN A 62 13.69 -11.94 4.13
C GLN A 62 14.82 -10.91 4.32
N ASN A 63 14.46 -9.64 4.22
CA ASN A 63 15.36 -8.54 4.55
C ASN A 63 15.49 -8.42 6.09
N PRO A 64 16.70 -8.51 6.68
CA PRO A 64 16.90 -8.38 8.13
C PRO A 64 16.49 -7.01 8.70
N LEU A 65 16.57 -5.95 7.89
CA LEU A 65 16.23 -4.58 8.30
C LEU A 65 14.72 -4.29 8.17
N LEU A 66 14.04 -5.01 7.30
CA LEU A 66 12.62 -4.84 7.01
C LEU A 66 11.95 -6.21 7.09
N PRO A 67 11.82 -6.77 8.31
CA PRO A 67 11.32 -8.12 8.50
C PRO A 67 9.88 -8.26 8.01
N ARG A 68 9.55 -9.45 7.49
CA ARG A 68 8.19 -9.82 7.13
C ARG A 68 7.53 -10.52 8.30
N LEU A 69 6.34 -10.10 8.67
CA LEU A 69 5.50 -10.68 9.72
C LEU A 69 4.14 -11.07 9.15
N PHE A 70 3.55 -12.10 9.75
CA PHE A 70 2.17 -12.51 9.51
C PHE A 70 1.47 -12.67 10.85
N ALA A 71 0.31 -12.04 11.00
CA ALA A 71 -0.51 -12.14 12.20
C ALA A 71 -1.99 -12.28 11.84
N VAL A 72 -2.73 -12.98 12.70
CA VAL A 72 -4.18 -13.13 12.60
C VAL A 72 -4.78 -12.90 13.98
N VAL A 73 -5.74 -11.97 14.08
CA VAL A 73 -6.50 -11.67 15.31
C VAL A 73 -7.95 -11.43 14.91
N ASP A 74 -8.90 -12.10 15.55
CA ASP A 74 -10.35 -11.94 15.30
C ASP A 74 -10.74 -12.00 13.81
N ASP A 75 -10.21 -12.98 13.07
CA ASP A 75 -10.39 -13.15 11.61
C ASP A 75 -9.92 -11.97 10.74
N ILE A 76 -9.02 -11.14 11.29
CA ILE A 76 -8.29 -10.09 10.59
C ILE A 76 -6.88 -10.59 10.31
N PHE A 77 -6.56 -10.74 9.03
CA PHE A 77 -5.28 -11.22 8.54
C PHE A 77 -4.40 -10.03 8.18
N CYS A 78 -3.14 -10.00 8.65
CA CYS A 78 -2.19 -8.94 8.35
C CYS A 78 -0.86 -9.52 7.88
N LEU A 79 -0.49 -9.19 6.64
CA LEU A 79 0.88 -9.27 6.16
C LEU A 79 1.55 -7.94 6.42
N PHE A 80 2.70 -7.96 7.05
CA PHE A 80 3.48 -6.77 7.34
C PHE A 80 4.92 -6.98 6.86
N GLN A 81 5.54 -5.94 6.32
CA GLN A 81 6.97 -5.91 6.04
C GLN A 81 7.53 -4.57 6.44
N GLY A 82 8.57 -4.55 7.26
CA GLY A 82 9.26 -3.32 7.62
C GLY A 82 9.53 -3.21 9.11
N HIS A 83 9.65 -1.97 9.58
CA HIS A 83 9.89 -1.66 10.98
C HIS A 83 9.08 -0.45 11.41
N ILE A 84 8.45 -0.56 12.59
CA ILE A 84 7.75 0.54 13.25
C ILE A 84 8.69 1.11 14.32
N GLU A 85 8.88 2.42 14.33
CA GLU A 85 9.82 3.09 15.24
C GLU A 85 9.18 3.40 16.59
N ASN A 86 7.92 3.83 16.61
CA ASN A 86 7.22 4.27 17.82
C ASN A 86 6.40 3.16 18.51
N VAL A 87 6.90 1.92 18.50
CA VAL A 87 6.22 0.72 19.06
C VAL A 87 5.75 0.90 20.51
N ALA A 88 6.59 1.48 21.38
CA ALA A 88 6.26 1.64 22.79
C ALA A 88 5.03 2.55 22.99
N VAL A 89 4.95 3.64 22.23
CA VAL A 89 3.83 4.60 22.27
C VAL A 89 2.56 3.92 21.76
N LEU A 90 2.64 3.23 20.62
CA LEU A 90 1.48 2.54 20.03
C LEU A 90 0.94 1.42 20.92
N LYS A 91 1.83 0.65 21.57
CA LYS A 91 1.41 -0.38 22.54
C LYS A 91 0.66 0.23 23.72
N GLN A 92 1.12 1.37 24.24
CA GLN A 92 0.42 2.07 25.30
C GLN A 92 -0.93 2.64 24.83
N GLN A 93 -0.95 3.28 23.67
CA GLN A 93 -2.14 3.91 23.08
C GLN A 93 -3.26 2.90 22.80
N TYR A 94 -2.91 1.73 22.25
CA TYR A 94 -3.87 0.69 21.90
C TYR A 94 -4.08 -0.33 23.03
N GLY A 95 -3.40 -0.19 24.18
CA GLY A 95 -3.56 -1.10 25.32
C GLY A 95 -3.04 -2.52 25.06
N LEU A 96 -1.95 -2.65 24.30
CA LEU A 96 -1.38 -3.93 23.87
C LEU A 96 -0.43 -4.53 24.90
N ASN A 97 -0.33 -5.85 24.88
CA ASN A 97 0.63 -6.57 25.70
C ASN A 97 2.09 -6.35 25.23
N LYS A 98 3.06 -6.64 26.10
CA LYS A 98 4.49 -6.46 25.79
C LYS A 98 4.96 -7.33 24.62
N THR A 99 4.31 -8.46 24.38
CA THR A 99 4.62 -9.44 23.32
C THR A 99 4.03 -9.09 21.95
N ALA A 100 3.20 -8.04 21.85
CA ALA A 100 2.60 -7.65 20.58
C ALA A 100 3.71 -7.23 19.60
N ASN A 101 3.67 -7.77 18.39
CA ASN A 101 4.56 -7.39 17.30
C ASN A 101 3.91 -6.30 16.43
N GLU A 102 4.65 -5.80 15.45
CA GLU A 102 4.22 -4.74 14.55
C GLU A 102 2.96 -5.10 13.75
N ALA A 103 2.81 -6.35 13.34
CA ALA A 103 1.60 -6.80 12.64
C ALA A 103 0.34 -6.75 13.54
N ILE A 104 0.46 -7.10 14.82
CA ILE A 104 -0.63 -6.97 15.80
C ILE A 104 -0.96 -5.50 16.05
N ILE A 105 0.04 -4.62 16.12
CA ILE A 105 -0.18 -3.16 16.25
C ILE A 105 -1.04 -2.64 15.09
N VAL A 106 -0.74 -3.05 13.86
CA VAL A 106 -1.52 -2.66 12.67
C VAL A 106 -2.95 -3.19 12.72
N ILE A 107 -3.15 -4.45 13.15
CA ILE A 107 -4.50 -5.01 13.30
C ILE A 107 -5.32 -4.20 14.31
N GLU A 108 -4.73 -3.87 15.46
CA GLU A 108 -5.42 -3.13 16.51
C GLU A 108 -5.71 -1.68 16.12
N ALA A 109 -4.77 -1.03 15.43
CA ALA A 109 -5.00 0.28 14.81
C ALA A 109 -6.19 0.24 13.83
N TYR A 110 -6.29 -0.78 12.97
CA TYR A 110 -7.43 -0.96 12.08
C TYR A 110 -8.75 -1.19 12.85
N ARG A 111 -8.74 -1.99 13.91
CA ARG A 111 -9.93 -2.19 14.74
C ARG A 111 -10.43 -0.88 15.34
N THR A 112 -9.53 0.01 15.77
CA THR A 112 -9.95 1.35 16.24
C THR A 112 -10.64 2.18 15.16
N LEU A 113 -10.15 2.13 13.92
CA LEU A 113 -10.79 2.79 12.77
C LEU A 113 -12.19 2.24 12.50
N ARG A 114 -12.35 0.91 12.58
CA ARG A 114 -13.61 0.21 12.30
C ARG A 114 -14.64 0.41 13.42
N ASP A 115 -14.22 0.23 14.67
CA ASP A 115 -15.12 0.05 15.80
C ASP A 115 -15.39 1.33 16.61
N ARG A 116 -14.47 2.31 16.59
CA ARG A 116 -14.50 3.42 17.56
C ARG A 116 -14.94 4.79 17.02
N GLY A 117 -14.97 5.01 15.70
CA GLY A 117 -15.48 6.24 15.06
C GLY A 117 -14.87 7.58 15.54
N PRO A 118 -15.15 8.69 14.84
CA PRO A 118 -14.72 8.92 13.46
C PRO A 118 -13.20 9.24 13.42
N TYR A 119 -12.34 8.24 13.60
CA TYR A 119 -10.90 8.42 13.37
C TYR A 119 -10.63 8.36 11.85
N PRO A 120 -10.05 9.42 11.25
CA PRO A 120 -9.69 9.38 9.84
C PRO A 120 -8.55 8.37 9.62
N ALA A 121 -8.68 7.53 8.58
CA ALA A 121 -7.70 6.50 8.26
C ALA A 121 -6.30 7.07 7.97
N ASP A 122 -6.24 8.26 7.39
CA ASP A 122 -5.00 9.02 7.16
C ASP A 122 -4.28 9.34 8.48
N GLN A 123 -5.00 9.74 9.54
CA GLN A 123 -4.39 10.00 10.84
C GLN A 123 -3.81 8.74 11.46
N VAL A 124 -4.53 7.61 11.39
CA VAL A 124 -4.05 6.36 11.98
C VAL A 124 -2.79 5.84 11.27
N VAL A 125 -2.71 5.94 9.94
CA VAL A 125 -1.48 5.55 9.23
C VAL A 125 -0.34 6.51 9.55
N LYS A 126 -0.63 7.81 9.67
CA LYS A 126 0.36 8.85 9.98
C LYS A 126 0.92 8.75 11.40
N ASP A 127 0.15 8.23 12.35
CA ASP A 127 0.57 8.04 13.73
C ASP A 127 1.52 6.82 13.90
N ILE A 128 1.60 5.94 12.89
CA ILE A 128 2.52 4.79 12.90
C ILE A 128 3.79 5.19 12.15
N LEU A 129 4.84 5.51 12.91
CA LEU A 129 6.10 6.01 12.38
C LEU A 129 7.00 4.83 11.98
N GLY A 130 7.71 4.98 10.86
CA GLY A 130 8.69 4.00 10.40
C GLY A 130 8.60 3.69 8.91
N LYS A 131 9.37 2.68 8.50
CA LYS A 131 9.47 2.23 7.12
C LYS A 131 8.85 0.85 6.98
N PHE A 132 7.62 0.80 6.48
CA PHE A 132 6.88 -0.45 6.36
C PHE A 132 5.81 -0.43 5.27
N ALA A 133 5.40 -1.61 4.85
CA ALA A 133 4.21 -1.86 4.06
C ALA A 133 3.36 -2.92 4.76
N PHE A 134 2.04 -2.82 4.64
CA PHE A 134 1.15 -3.88 5.12
C PHE A 134 -0.02 -4.13 4.18
N ILE A 135 -0.53 -5.35 4.24
CA ILE A 135 -1.78 -5.78 3.62
C ILE A 135 -2.62 -6.38 4.73
N LEU A 136 -3.74 -5.74 5.03
CA LEU A 136 -4.72 -6.20 6.00
C LEU A 136 -5.99 -6.62 5.27
N TYR A 137 -6.58 -7.72 5.72
CA TYR A 137 -7.88 -8.19 5.26
C TYR A 137 -8.73 -8.62 6.46
N ASP A 138 -9.90 -7.99 6.61
CA ASP A 138 -10.89 -8.34 7.61
C ASP A 138 -11.96 -9.23 6.96
N SER A 139 -12.01 -10.50 7.38
CA SER A 139 -12.98 -11.45 6.82
C SER A 139 -14.42 -11.16 7.24
N THR A 140 -14.62 -10.45 8.35
CA THR A 140 -15.95 -10.09 8.87
C THR A 140 -16.58 -9.01 8.01
N SER A 141 -15.83 -7.93 7.74
CA SER A 141 -16.31 -6.80 6.94
C SER A 141 -16.05 -6.95 5.43
N LYS A 142 -15.32 -8.00 5.02
CA LYS A 142 -14.86 -8.21 3.63
C LYS A 142 -14.12 -6.98 3.09
N ALA A 143 -13.31 -6.36 3.93
CA ALA A 143 -12.58 -5.14 3.61
C ALA A 143 -11.07 -5.38 3.64
N THR A 144 -10.36 -4.77 2.69
CA THR A 144 -8.89 -4.69 2.73
C THR A 144 -8.41 -3.28 3.06
N PHE A 145 -7.29 -3.21 3.76
CA PHE A 145 -6.56 -1.99 4.04
C PHE A 145 -5.07 -2.22 3.76
N VAL A 146 -4.51 -1.41 2.88
CA VAL A 146 -3.13 -1.53 2.40
C VAL A 146 -2.46 -0.18 2.56
N ALA A 147 -1.23 -0.15 3.05
CA ALA A 147 -0.46 1.09 3.08
C ALA A 147 1.02 0.82 2.82
N VAL A 148 1.70 1.82 2.26
CA VAL A 148 3.15 1.87 2.15
C VAL A 148 3.61 3.17 2.80
N VAL A 149 4.25 3.02 3.95
CA VAL A 149 4.88 4.10 4.70
C VAL A 149 6.38 3.99 4.48
N SER A 150 6.95 5.04 3.93
CA SER A 150 8.39 5.13 3.72
C SER A 150 8.75 6.52 4.18
N ASP A 151 9.31 6.64 5.39
CA ASP A 151 9.75 7.94 5.88
C ASP A 151 10.72 8.58 4.88
N PRO A 152 10.46 9.85 4.55
CA PRO A 152 11.45 10.87 4.75
C PRO A 152 10.90 11.87 5.76
N PHE A 153 11.75 12.61 6.45
CA PHE A 153 11.34 13.91 6.97
C PHE A 153 10.51 14.64 5.91
N CYS A 154 9.27 15.04 6.24
CA CYS A 154 8.45 15.91 5.39
C CYS A 154 9.20 17.23 5.10
N LEU A 155 10.02 17.28 4.05
CA LEU A 155 10.59 18.55 3.56
C LEU A 155 9.54 19.39 2.83
N ASP A 156 8.38 18.82 2.50
CA ASP A 156 7.25 19.54 1.88
C ASP A 156 6.20 20.06 2.88
N CYS A 157 6.45 19.98 4.20
CA CYS A 157 5.57 20.54 5.23
C CYS A 157 6.13 21.80 5.92
N SER A 158 7.05 22.54 5.29
CA SER A 158 7.41 23.90 5.74
C SER A 158 6.80 24.93 4.77
N PRO A 159 6.09 25.97 5.26
CA PRO A 159 5.64 27.07 4.41
C PRO A 159 6.85 27.78 3.77
N PRO A 160 6.68 28.53 2.66
CA PRO A 160 7.80 29.10 1.94
C PRO A 160 8.43 30.19 2.81
N LEU A 161 9.56 29.88 3.44
CA LEU A 161 10.47 30.88 3.96
C LEU A 161 11.81 30.72 3.24
N SER A 162 11.88 31.44 2.13
CA SER A 162 13.04 32.13 1.60
C SER A 162 14.43 31.82 2.21
N VAL A 163 15.30 31.27 1.35
CA VAL A 163 16.72 31.64 1.17
C VAL A 163 17.77 30.95 2.11
N VAL A 164 18.73 30.31 1.43
CA VAL A 164 20.08 29.82 1.85
C VAL A 164 20.20 28.42 2.49
N LEU A 165 20.59 27.42 1.69
CA LEU A 165 22.01 27.00 1.60
C LEU A 165 22.25 26.16 0.34
N VAL A 166 22.72 26.84 -0.71
CA VAL A 166 23.50 26.24 -1.79
C VAL A 166 24.95 26.22 -1.33
N VAL A 167 25.56 25.05 -1.14
CA VAL A 167 27.01 24.84 -1.29
C VAL A 167 27.28 23.40 -1.76
N PHE A 168 27.46 23.26 -3.08
CA PHE A 168 28.38 22.36 -3.83
C PHE A 168 28.39 20.85 -3.50
N ILE A 169 28.17 19.93 -4.45
CA ILE A 169 28.93 19.79 -5.70
C ILE A 169 28.00 19.58 -6.92
N SER A 170 28.06 20.56 -7.82
CA SER A 170 27.76 20.42 -9.25
C SER A 170 28.80 19.51 -9.89
N ASP A 171 28.35 18.57 -10.74
CA ASP A 171 29.07 17.87 -11.83
C ASP A 171 28.81 16.35 -11.94
N CYS A 172 27.68 15.82 -11.48
CA CYS A 172 27.22 14.45 -11.83
C CYS A 172 25.81 14.41 -12.44
N PHE A 173 25.48 15.44 -13.23
CA PHE A 173 24.34 15.40 -14.17
C PHE A 173 24.69 14.42 -15.31
N VAL A 174 23.84 13.41 -15.50
CA VAL A 174 23.66 12.68 -16.77
C VAL A 174 24.85 11.82 -17.22
N SER A 175 24.76 10.51 -16.94
CA SER A 175 25.26 9.36 -17.74
C SER A 175 25.95 8.29 -16.90
N ILE A 176 25.19 7.40 -16.27
CA ILE A 176 25.48 5.96 -16.37
C ILE A 176 24.17 5.28 -16.71
N THR A 177 24.16 4.78 -17.94
CA THR A 177 23.07 4.22 -18.71
C THR A 177 22.80 2.76 -18.33
N SER A 178 21.66 2.28 -18.82
CA SER A 178 21.38 0.90 -19.23
C SER A 178 22.54 -0.10 -19.18
N SER A 179 22.21 -1.30 -18.69
CA SER A 179 22.96 -2.56 -18.78
C SER A 179 23.86 -2.87 -17.58
N LEU A 180 23.32 -3.64 -16.63
CA LEU A 180 23.97 -4.89 -16.28
C LEU A 180 22.91 -5.96 -16.04
N ASN A 181 22.71 -6.79 -17.06
CA ASN A 181 22.11 -8.10 -16.90
C ASN A 181 23.14 -9.00 -16.19
N ARG A 182 22.66 -9.89 -15.31
CA ARG A 182 23.34 -11.10 -14.82
C ARG A 182 24.35 -10.95 -13.66
N SER A 183 23.89 -11.18 -12.43
CA SER A 183 24.30 -12.34 -11.59
C SER A 183 23.75 -12.25 -10.15
N ASN A 184 23.11 -13.33 -9.73
CA ASN A 184 22.78 -13.84 -8.39
C ASN A 184 22.92 -12.92 -7.16
N SER A 185 21.78 -12.75 -6.47
CA SER A 185 21.62 -12.27 -5.09
C SER A 185 21.93 -10.80 -4.82
N THR A 186 20.93 -9.93 -5.00
CA THR A 186 20.95 -8.56 -4.48
C THR A 186 19.59 -8.21 -3.87
N PHE A 187 19.62 -7.80 -2.60
CA PHE A 187 18.49 -7.28 -1.86
C PHE A 187 17.86 -6.13 -2.64
N LEU A 188 16.63 -6.31 -3.14
CA LEU A 188 15.88 -5.25 -3.80
C LEU A 188 15.35 -4.27 -2.74
N GLN A 189 16.22 -3.43 -2.21
CA GLN A 189 15.79 -2.17 -1.61
C GLN A 189 15.73 -1.13 -2.72
N ASP A 190 14.69 -0.28 -2.71
CA ASP A 190 14.79 0.97 -3.46
C ASP A 190 16.02 1.75 -2.97
N ALA A 191 16.58 2.63 -3.79
CA ALA A 191 17.76 3.43 -3.44
C ALA A 191 17.63 4.19 -2.09
N ASP A 192 16.39 4.38 -1.61
CA ASP A 192 16.03 5.06 -0.36
C ASP A 192 15.92 4.12 0.87
N GLY A 193 16.12 2.82 0.68
CA GLY A 193 15.97 1.80 1.72
C GLY A 193 14.50 1.48 2.07
N SER A 194 13.54 1.84 1.22
CA SER A 194 12.12 1.54 1.42
C SER A 194 11.73 0.12 1.02
N VAL A 195 10.58 -0.33 1.53
CA VAL A 195 10.02 -1.65 1.22
C VAL A 195 9.62 -1.69 -0.27
N PRO A 196 10.14 -2.62 -1.08
CA PRO A 196 9.64 -2.83 -2.44
C PRO A 196 8.19 -3.32 -2.34
N PHE A 197 7.26 -2.61 -2.97
CA PHE A 197 5.85 -2.97 -2.90
C PHE A 197 5.12 -2.60 -4.18
N PHE A 198 4.43 -3.58 -4.76
CA PHE A 198 3.83 -3.51 -6.08
C PHE A 198 2.37 -3.92 -6.02
N TRP A 199 1.60 -3.37 -6.93
CA TRP A 199 0.19 -3.68 -7.12
C TRP A 199 -0.13 -3.76 -8.59
N GLY A 200 -1.13 -4.56 -8.92
CA GLY A 200 -1.57 -4.74 -10.30
C GLY A 200 -2.95 -5.34 -10.36
N THR A 201 -3.41 -5.54 -11.59
CA THR A 201 -4.70 -6.17 -11.86
C THR A 201 -4.54 -7.27 -12.89
N ASP A 202 -5.22 -8.38 -12.65
CA ASP A 202 -5.29 -9.48 -13.61
C ASP A 202 -6.34 -9.21 -14.70
N SER A 203 -6.49 -10.16 -15.62
CA SER A 203 -7.44 -10.08 -16.74
C SER A 203 -8.91 -10.07 -16.30
N GLU A 204 -9.23 -10.48 -15.07
CA GLU A 204 -10.58 -10.51 -14.53
C GLU A 204 -10.90 -9.30 -13.65
N GLY A 205 -9.91 -8.43 -13.40
CA GLY A 205 -10.03 -7.24 -12.56
C GLY A 205 -9.71 -7.49 -11.09
N ASN A 206 -9.17 -8.66 -10.74
CA ASN A 206 -8.73 -8.96 -9.37
C ASN A 206 -7.51 -8.12 -9.01
N LEU A 207 -7.42 -7.70 -7.75
CA LEU A 207 -6.30 -6.91 -7.24
C LEU A 207 -5.18 -7.86 -6.79
N VAL A 208 -3.97 -7.64 -7.29
CA VAL A 208 -2.76 -8.40 -6.91
C VAL A 208 -1.79 -7.44 -6.21
N LEU A 209 -1.27 -7.86 -5.06
CA LEU A 209 -0.33 -7.09 -4.24
C LEU A 209 0.87 -7.98 -3.88
N SER A 210 2.09 -7.50 -4.05
CA SER A 210 3.28 -8.24 -3.64
C SER A 210 4.49 -7.33 -3.45
N ASP A 211 5.42 -7.76 -2.60
CA ASP A 211 6.77 -7.19 -2.48
C ASP A 211 7.73 -7.70 -3.57
N ASP A 212 7.32 -8.70 -4.34
CA ASP A 212 8.11 -9.32 -5.41
C ASP A 212 7.54 -8.95 -6.78
N VAL A 213 8.32 -8.17 -7.54
CA VAL A 213 7.94 -7.70 -8.88
C VAL A 213 7.73 -8.86 -9.85
N GLN A 214 8.46 -9.98 -9.71
CA GLN A 214 8.35 -11.13 -10.62
C GLN A 214 6.99 -11.80 -10.48
N ILE A 215 6.46 -11.86 -9.25
CA ILE A 215 5.14 -12.39 -8.95
C ILE A 215 4.07 -11.52 -9.60
N VAL A 216 4.14 -10.20 -9.43
CA VAL A 216 3.15 -9.28 -10.01
C VAL A 216 3.21 -9.27 -11.53
N GLN A 217 4.41 -9.29 -12.12
CA GLN A 217 4.59 -9.41 -13.58
C GLN A 217 3.97 -10.71 -14.12
N LYS A 218 4.12 -11.82 -13.40
CA LYS A 218 3.57 -13.11 -13.81
C LYS A 218 2.04 -13.11 -13.80
N GLY A 219 1.42 -12.51 -12.79
CA GLY A 219 -0.05 -12.46 -12.66
C GLY A 219 -0.72 -11.38 -13.52
N CYS A 220 -0.15 -10.18 -13.55
CA CYS A 220 -0.77 -8.98 -14.13
C CYS A 220 -0.22 -8.62 -15.52
N GLY A 221 0.83 -9.29 -15.99
CA GLY A 221 1.49 -8.96 -17.26
C GLY A 221 2.03 -7.53 -17.24
N LYS A 222 1.44 -6.66 -18.08
CA LYS A 222 1.78 -5.23 -18.15
C LYS A 222 0.89 -4.33 -17.27
N SER A 223 -0.12 -4.88 -16.61
CA SER A 223 -1.11 -4.09 -15.84
C SER A 223 -0.72 -3.97 -14.36
N PHE A 224 0.48 -3.44 -14.09
CA PHE A 224 0.99 -3.28 -12.73
C PHE A 224 1.87 -2.04 -12.56
N ALA A 225 2.02 -1.59 -11.33
CA ALA A 225 2.90 -0.49 -10.98
C ALA A 225 3.51 -0.70 -9.59
N PRO A 226 4.54 0.08 -9.21
CA PRO A 226 4.88 0.29 -7.81
C PRO A 226 3.67 0.91 -7.09
N PHE A 227 3.43 0.49 -5.85
CA PHE A 227 2.44 1.14 -5.01
C PHE A 227 3.00 2.50 -4.58
N PRO A 228 2.22 3.59 -4.64
CA PRO A 228 2.71 4.91 -4.29
C PRO A 228 3.02 5.00 -2.80
N LYS A 229 4.25 5.41 -2.47
CA LYS A 229 4.67 5.73 -1.10
C LYS A 229 3.81 6.88 -0.56
N GLY A 230 3.64 6.97 0.76
CA GLY A 230 2.84 8.05 1.35
C GLY A 230 1.32 7.88 1.14
N CYS A 231 0.91 6.71 0.65
CA CYS A 231 -0.48 6.41 0.31
C CYS A 231 -0.98 5.16 1.02
N PHE A 232 -2.30 5.08 1.07
CA PHE A 232 -3.03 3.90 1.51
C PHE A 232 -4.20 3.62 0.58
N PHE A 233 -4.61 2.36 0.51
CA PHE A 233 -5.75 1.89 -0.23
C PHE A 233 -6.72 1.19 0.71
N THR A 234 -8.01 1.50 0.59
CA THR A 234 -9.09 0.79 1.28
C THR A 234 -10.16 0.39 0.28
N THR A 235 -10.84 -0.73 0.51
CA THR A 235 -11.99 -1.17 -0.31
C THR A 235 -13.04 -0.06 -0.46
N SER A 236 -13.32 0.69 0.62
CA SER A 236 -14.42 1.67 0.65
C SER A 236 -14.06 3.03 0.07
N ARG A 237 -12.79 3.46 0.14
CA ARG A 237 -12.37 4.82 -0.27
C ARG A 237 -11.35 4.86 -1.40
N GLY A 238 -10.92 3.71 -1.90
CA GLY A 238 -9.88 3.58 -2.91
C GLY A 238 -8.51 4.05 -2.41
N LEU A 239 -7.65 4.43 -3.35
CA LEU A 239 -6.32 4.95 -3.08
C LEU A 239 -6.37 6.42 -2.61
N ARG A 240 -5.64 6.75 -1.55
CA ARG A 240 -5.52 8.11 -0.99
C ARG A 240 -4.11 8.35 -0.47
N SER A 241 -3.67 9.61 -0.46
CA SER A 241 -2.45 10.04 0.21
C SER A 241 -2.76 10.38 1.67
N PHE A 242 -1.96 9.89 2.61
CA PHE A 242 -2.00 10.35 4.00
C PHE A 242 -1.03 11.53 4.26
N GLU A 243 -0.07 11.74 3.36
CA GLU A 243 0.81 12.91 3.36
C GLU A 243 0.06 14.17 2.91
N HIS A 244 -0.83 14.02 1.92
CA HIS A 244 -1.69 15.08 1.41
C HIS A 244 -3.18 14.68 1.43
N PRO A 245 -3.82 14.60 2.62
CA PRO A 245 -5.21 14.10 2.77
C PRO A 245 -6.26 14.87 1.98
N MET A 246 -5.98 16.15 1.68
CA MET A 246 -6.90 17.06 0.97
C MET A 246 -6.67 17.10 -0.53
N ASN A 247 -5.69 16.38 -1.06
CA ASN A 247 -5.32 16.41 -2.48
C ASN A 247 -5.80 15.16 -3.20
N GLU A 248 -6.13 15.32 -4.48
CA GLU A 248 -6.47 14.18 -5.33
C GLU A 248 -5.22 13.49 -5.87
N LEU A 249 -5.28 12.17 -6.03
CA LEU A 249 -4.24 11.41 -6.69
C LEU A 249 -4.62 11.22 -8.16
N LYS A 250 -3.79 11.74 -9.08
CA LYS A 250 -3.99 11.57 -10.52
C LYS A 250 -3.12 10.43 -11.06
N PRO A 251 -3.69 9.55 -11.89
CA PRO A 251 -2.91 8.53 -12.57
C PRO A 251 -2.04 9.19 -13.65
N VAL A 252 -0.76 8.83 -13.66
CA VAL A 252 0.23 9.17 -14.67
C VAL A 252 0.60 7.88 -15.40
N PRO A 253 0.23 7.75 -16.70
CA PRO A 253 0.52 6.56 -17.49
C PRO A 253 2.02 6.24 -17.46
N ARG A 254 2.33 4.96 -17.23
CA ARG A 254 3.68 4.43 -17.30
C ARG A 254 3.93 3.88 -18.68
N VAL A 255 5.10 4.16 -19.24
CA VAL A 255 5.55 3.63 -20.53
C VAL A 255 6.74 2.70 -20.30
N ASP A 256 6.73 1.54 -20.95
CA ASP A 256 7.86 0.61 -20.95
C ASP A 256 8.97 1.04 -21.94
N SER A 257 10.10 0.33 -21.95
CA SER A 257 11.22 0.61 -22.86
C SER A 257 10.87 0.46 -24.35
N SER A 258 9.72 -0.15 -24.67
CA SER A 258 9.21 -0.28 -26.03
C SER A 258 8.24 0.85 -26.43
N GLY A 259 8.03 1.83 -25.56
CA GLY A 259 7.10 2.92 -25.82
C GLY A 259 5.63 2.56 -25.59
N GLN A 260 5.34 1.38 -25.01
CA GLN A 260 3.97 0.92 -24.75
C GLN A 260 3.53 1.23 -23.32
N VAL A 261 2.25 1.56 -23.15
CA VAL A 261 1.66 1.85 -21.83
C VAL A 261 1.54 0.56 -21.00
N CYS A 262 2.12 0.55 -19.80
CA CYS A 262 2.22 -0.61 -18.89
C CYS A 262 1.66 -0.32 -17.49
N GLY A 263 0.48 0.30 -17.43
CA GLY A 263 -0.19 0.71 -16.19
C GLY A 263 0.03 2.19 -15.87
N SER A 264 -0.28 2.61 -14.64
CA SER A 264 -0.14 4.00 -14.20
C SER A 264 0.50 4.09 -12.81
N THR A 265 1.34 5.09 -12.63
CA THR A 265 1.75 5.56 -11.29
C THR A 265 0.76 6.61 -10.81
N PHE A 266 0.68 6.88 -9.51
CA PHE A 266 -0.24 7.88 -8.97
C PHE A 266 0.57 8.99 -8.32
N LYS A 267 0.25 10.24 -8.67
CA LYS A 267 0.91 11.44 -8.11
C LYS A 267 -0.13 12.35 -7.48
N VAL A 268 0.28 13.05 -6.42
CA VAL A 268 -0.54 14.06 -5.76
C VAL A 268 -0.70 15.25 -6.70
N ASP A 269 -1.94 15.62 -6.97
CA ASP A 269 -2.26 16.86 -7.63
C ASP A 269 -2.27 17.99 -6.59
N ALA A 270 -1.26 18.84 -6.64
CA ALA A 270 -1.11 19.98 -5.73
C ALA A 270 -2.20 21.05 -5.94
N GLU A 271 -2.80 21.12 -7.13
CA GLU A 271 -3.70 22.19 -7.54
C GLU A 271 -5.18 21.86 -7.25
N THR A 272 -5.54 20.58 -7.28
CA THR A 272 -6.92 20.14 -7.03
C THR A 272 -7.09 19.70 -5.58
N LYS A 273 -7.58 20.62 -4.73
CA LYS A 273 -8.11 20.27 -3.41
C LYS A 273 -9.43 19.53 -3.60
N LYS A 274 -9.57 18.39 -2.94
CA LYS A 274 -10.84 17.67 -2.86
C LYS A 274 -11.87 18.61 -2.25
N GLU A 275 -13.00 18.83 -2.95
CA GLU A 275 -14.08 19.66 -2.42
C GLU A 275 -14.43 19.17 -1.02
N SER A 276 -14.26 20.03 -0.02
CA SER A 276 -14.72 19.74 1.33
C SER A 276 -16.22 19.49 1.24
N ALA A 277 -16.69 18.31 1.64
CA ALA A 277 -18.08 18.14 2.04
C ALA A 277 -18.36 19.27 3.05
N GLY A 278 -19.11 20.28 2.61
CA GLY A 278 -19.30 21.49 3.39
C GLY A 278 -19.84 21.11 4.76
N MET A 279 -19.28 21.69 5.82
CA MET A 279 -19.95 21.69 7.11
C MET A 279 -21.41 22.09 6.88
N PRO A 280 -22.41 21.29 7.28
CA PRO A 280 -23.78 21.78 7.32
C PRO A 280 -23.76 22.99 8.24
N ARG A 281 -23.92 24.18 7.69
CA ARG A 281 -24.10 25.38 8.50
C ARG A 281 -25.50 25.25 9.10
N VAL A 282 -25.56 24.75 10.32
CA VAL A 282 -26.74 24.89 11.17
C VAL A 282 -26.91 26.40 11.33
N ASP A 283 -27.94 26.95 10.71
CA ASP A 283 -28.25 28.35 10.86
C ASP A 283 -28.69 28.64 12.30
N SER A 284 -28.61 29.90 12.71
CA SER A 284 -29.04 30.33 14.03
C SER A 284 -30.56 30.25 14.25
N SER A 285 -31.33 29.72 13.29
CA SER A 285 -32.77 29.49 13.40
C SER A 285 -33.12 28.04 13.77
N TYR A 286 -32.12 27.18 13.97
CA TYR A 286 -32.34 25.81 14.44
C TYR A 286 -32.83 25.81 15.89
N ASN A 287 -34.14 25.63 16.06
CA ASN A 287 -34.83 25.61 17.34
C ASN A 287 -34.76 24.20 17.95
N TRP A 288 -34.06 24.04 19.09
CA TRP A 288 -33.88 22.76 19.79
C TRP A 288 -35.08 22.35 20.66
N SER A 289 -36.17 23.12 20.67
CA SER A 289 -37.30 22.91 21.60
C SER A 289 -38.52 22.19 21.03
N SER A 290 -38.52 21.75 19.76
CA SER A 290 -39.70 21.16 19.12
C SER A 290 -39.81 19.63 19.21
N ASN A 291 -38.95 18.94 19.97
CA ASN A 291 -38.90 17.47 20.02
C ASN A 291 -39.15 16.86 21.42
N TYR A 292 -39.96 17.52 22.26
CA TYR A 292 -40.67 16.86 23.37
C TYR A 292 -42.15 17.22 23.33
#